data_AF-A0A8C6DHP3-F1
#
_entry.id   AF-A0A8C6DHP3-F1
#
_cell.length_a   1.000
_cell.length_b   1.000
_cell.length_c   1.000
_cell.angle_alpha   90.00
_cell.angle_beta   90.00
_cell.angle_gamma   90.00
#
_symmetry.space_group_name_H-M   'P 1'
#
loop_
_entity.id
_entity.type
_entity.pdbx_description
1 polymer ?
#
loop_
_entity_poly.entity_id
_entity_poly.type
_entity_poly.pdbx_seq_one_letter_code
_entity_poly.pdbx_strand_id
1 'polypeptide(L)'
;MELLGEYIGLEGQRQQLRVPCEAPGVTDPFQSLLSGVAQMRDLVTELFGSQVQQKAQDRVTAAPDEALDGDDEDDSEDENNTDNRTNSDGPSAKRQKTPS
;
A
#
# COMPACT_ATOMS: atom_id res chain seq x y z
N MET A 1 23.33 11.19 5.87
CA MET A 1 22.02 11.07 5.25
C MET A 1 21.65 9.60 5.33
N GLU A 2 20.45 9.34 5.85
CA GLU A 2 19.92 8.00 6.06
C GLU A 2 18.47 7.99 5.61
N LEU A 3 18.05 6.91 4.95
CA LEU A 3 16.64 6.64 4.66
C LEU A 3 16.09 5.74 5.77
N LEU A 4 14.92 6.12 6.27
CA LEU A 4 14.21 5.39 7.32
C LEU A 4 12.84 4.98 6.80
N GLY A 5 12.48 3.72 7.03
CA GLY A 5 11.15 3.17 6.77
C GLY A 5 10.60 2.56 8.06
N GLU A 6 9.30 2.67 8.26
CA GLU A 6 8.63 2.08 9.41
C GLU A 6 7.36 1.39 8.96
N TYR A 7 7.24 0.13 9.35
CA TYR A 7 6.05 -0.68 9.17
C TYR A 7 5.43 -0.99 10.53
N ILE A 8 4.13 -0.77 10.65
CA ILE A 8 3.33 -1.14 11.83
C ILE A 8 2.28 -2.14 11.33
N GLY A 9 2.42 -3.38 11.75
CA GLY A 9 1.48 -4.45 11.42
C GLY A 9 0.13 -4.29 12.13
N LEU A 10 -0.87 -5.07 11.71
CA LEU A 10 -2.21 -5.08 12.30
C LEU A 10 -2.19 -5.41 13.80
N GLU A 11 -1.26 -6.27 14.21
CA GLU A 11 -1.02 -6.65 15.61
C GLU A 11 -0.15 -5.63 16.38
N GLY A 12 0.10 -4.45 15.80
CA GLY A 12 0.97 -3.42 16.39
C GLY A 12 2.46 -3.75 16.36
N GLN A 13 2.87 -4.85 15.71
CA GLN A 13 4.29 -5.17 15.55
C GLN A 13 4.97 -4.12 14.68
N ARG A 14 5.97 -3.45 15.26
CA ARG A 14 6.74 -2.40 14.59
C ARG A 14 8.04 -2.98 14.02
N GLN A 15 8.30 -2.70 12.75
CA GLN A 15 9.54 -3.06 12.08
C GLN A 15 10.15 -1.82 11.42
N GLN A 16 11.42 -1.58 11.70
CA GLN A 16 12.14 -0.41 11.20
C GLN A 16 13.17 -0.83 10.15
N LEU A 17 13.15 -0.15 9.01
CA LEU A 17 14.13 -0.28 7.94
C LEU A 17 15.04 0.94 7.94
N ARG A 18 16.34 0.72 7.77
CA ARG A 18 17.35 1.78 7.82
C ARG A 18 18.36 1.56 6.70
N VAL A 19 18.60 2.59 5.90
CA VAL A 19 19.59 2.55 4.83
C VAL A 19 20.49 3.78 4.92
N PRO A 20 21.75 3.63 5.33
CA PRO A 20 22.71 4.73 5.25
C PRO A 20 22.96 5.06 3.78
N CYS A 21 22.83 6.35 3.44
CA CYS A 21 22.99 6.85 2.08
C CYS A 21 24.29 7.65 1.92
N GLU A 22 25.22 7.53 2.86
CA GLU A 22 26.53 8.17 2.81
C GLU A 22 27.59 7.13 2.51
N ALA A 23 28.34 7.34 1.42
CA ALA A 23 29.58 6.64 1.17
C ALA A 23 30.75 7.49 1.70
N PRO A 24 31.79 6.89 2.32
CA PRO A 24 32.99 7.62 2.68
C PRO A 24 33.73 8.12 1.42
N GLY A 25 33.58 9.41 1.08
CA GLY A 25 34.22 10.05 -0.08
C GLY A 25 33.42 11.20 -0.68
N VAL A 26 33.97 11.87 -1.71
CA VAL A 26 33.28 12.91 -2.52
C VAL A 26 32.41 12.21 -3.59
N THR A 27 31.45 11.42 -3.15
CA THR A 27 30.47 10.82 -4.05
C THR A 27 29.31 11.80 -4.22
N ASP A 28 28.81 11.96 -5.45
CA ASP A 28 27.64 12.79 -5.71
C ASP A 28 26.49 12.42 -4.74
N PRO A 29 25.95 13.37 -3.96
CA PRO A 29 24.91 13.09 -2.99
C PRO A 29 23.67 12.43 -3.62
N PHE A 30 23.34 12.76 -4.87
CA PHE A 30 22.21 12.18 -5.57
C PHE A 30 22.46 10.72 -5.98
N GLN A 31 23.67 10.36 -6.42
CA GLN A 31 24.02 8.95 -6.66
C GLN A 31 23.93 8.11 -5.40
N SER A 32 24.41 8.65 -4.27
CA SER A 32 24.35 7.94 -2.99
C SER A 32 22.90 7.75 -2.51
N LEU A 33 22.05 8.75 -2.73
CA LEU A 33 20.62 8.65 -2.48
C LEU A 33 19.93 7.63 -3.40
N LEU A 34 20.22 7.63 -4.71
CA LEU A 34 19.65 6.67 -5.67
C LEU A 34 19.97 5.23 -5.29
N SER A 35 21.23 4.96 -4.91
CA SER A 35 21.65 3.65 -4.39
C SER A 35 20.89 3.29 -3.11
N GLY A 36 20.74 4.24 -2.19
CA GLY A 36 19.98 4.04 -0.96
C GLY A 36 18.50 3.72 -1.20
N VAL A 37 17.86 4.39 -2.16
CA VAL A 37 16.46 4.12 -2.54
C VAL A 37 16.31 2.73 -3.15
N ALA A 38 17.26 2.30 -3.98
CA ALA A 38 17.25 0.94 -4.54
C ALA A 38 17.35 -0.12 -3.44
N GLN A 39 18.26 0.07 -2.46
CA GLN A 39 18.38 -0.84 -1.31
C GLN A 39 17.13 -0.84 -0.43
N MET A 40 16.54 0.34 -0.17
CA MET A 40 15.30 0.42 0.62
C MET A 40 14.15 -0.33 -0.05
N ARG A 41 14.01 -0.24 -1.39
CA ARG A 41 13.02 -1.01 -2.15
C ARG A 41 13.20 -2.51 -1.93
N ASP A 42 14.43 -3.00 -1.95
CA ASP A 42 14.72 -4.42 -1.79
C ASP A 42 14.35 -4.88 -0.37
N LEU A 43 14.71 -4.10 0.67
CA LEU A 43 14.29 -4.37 2.05
C LEU A 43 12.76 -4.40 2.23
N VAL A 44 12.06 -3.46 1.60
CA VAL A 44 10.58 -3.44 1.62
C VAL A 44 10.01 -4.67 0.92
N THR A 45 10.61 -5.08 -0.19
CA THR A 45 10.18 -6.28 -0.94
C THR A 45 10.39 -7.53 -0.11
N GLU A 46 11.51 -7.65 0.60
CA GLU A 46 11.78 -8.77 1.51
C GLU A 46 10.81 -8.80 2.70
N LEU A 47 10.54 -7.63 3.29
CA LEU A 47 9.62 -7.47 4.41
C LEU A 47 8.21 -7.96 4.06
N PHE A 48 7.71 -7.67 2.87
CA PHE A 48 6.37 -8.12 2.45
C PHE A 48 6.39 -9.50 1.78
N GLY A 49 7.47 -9.88 1.11
CA GLY A 49 7.65 -11.20 0.52
C GLY A 49 7.60 -12.32 1.56
N SER A 50 8.27 -12.12 2.70
CA SER A 50 8.23 -13.04 3.84
C SER A 50 6.84 -13.17 4.47
N GLN A 51 6.10 -12.06 4.60
CA GLN A 51 4.73 -12.06 5.13
C GLN A 51 3.72 -12.75 4.20
N VAL A 52 3.89 -12.61 2.88
CA VAL A 52 3.04 -13.30 1.89
C VAL A 52 3.25 -14.81 1.95
N GLN A 53 4.50 -15.28 2.13
CA GLN A 53 4.78 -16.71 2.30
C GLN A 53 4.19 -17.27 3.60
N GLN A 54 4.32 -16.56 4.71
CA GLN A 54 3.71 -16.99 5.98
C GLN A 54 2.18 -17.10 5.88
N LYS A 55 1.51 -16.12 5.27
CA LYS A 55 0.05 -16.16 5.07
C LYS A 55 -0.38 -17.27 4.11
N ALA A 56 0.41 -17.56 3.07
CA ALA A 56 0.12 -18.66 2.16
C ALA A 56 0.21 -20.01 2.88
N GLN A 57 1.21 -20.18 3.77
CA GLN A 57 1.39 -21.42 4.53
C GLN A 57 0.32 -21.60 5.63
N ASP A 58 -0.10 -20.51 6.27
CA ASP A 58 -1.18 -20.53 7.27
C ASP A 58 -2.53 -20.93 6.64
N ARG A 59 -2.82 -20.43 5.43
CA ARG A 59 -4.01 -20.83 4.66
C ARG A 59 -4.01 -22.31 4.25
N VAL A 60 -2.84 -22.87 3.94
CA VAL A 60 -2.70 -24.31 3.61
C VAL A 60 -2.88 -25.19 4.86
N THR A 61 -2.52 -24.68 6.03
CA THR A 61 -2.64 -25.42 7.30
C THR A 61 -4.06 -25.33 7.89
N ALA A 62 -4.82 -24.29 7.54
CA ALA A 62 -6.19 -24.06 8.01
C ALA A 62 -7.30 -24.73 7.18
N ALA A 63 -6.97 -25.54 6.15
CA ALA A 63 -7.96 -26.31 5.42
C ALA A 63 -8.16 -27.69 6.09
N PRO A 64 -9.27 -27.93 6.83
CA PRO A 64 -9.71 -29.29 7.04
C PRO A 64 -10.23 -29.82 5.70
N ASP A 65 -9.87 -31.07 5.42
CA ASP A 65 -10.34 -31.88 4.31
C ASP A 65 -11.86 -32.07 4.44
N GLU A 66 -12.65 -31.13 3.90
CA GLU A 66 -14.09 -31.29 3.71
C GLU A 66 -14.32 -31.45 2.21
N ALA A 67 -14.45 -32.71 1.79
CA ALA A 67 -15.06 -33.09 0.52
C ALA A 67 -16.54 -32.62 0.46
N LEU A 68 -17.17 -32.82 -0.71
CA LEU A 68 -18.57 -32.55 -1.13
C LEU A 68 -18.66 -31.29 -2.02
N ASP A 69 -18.57 -31.40 -3.35
CA ASP A 69 -19.65 -31.81 -4.28
C ASP A 69 -20.86 -30.87 -4.23
N GLY A 70 -21.15 -30.17 -5.34
CA GLY A 70 -22.31 -29.28 -5.45
C GLY A 70 -22.13 -28.14 -6.46
N ASP A 71 -22.25 -28.50 -7.73
CA ASP A 71 -22.65 -27.64 -8.86
C ASP A 71 -23.86 -26.76 -8.51
N ASP A 72 -23.75 -25.44 -8.71
CA ASP A 72 -24.89 -24.58 -9.07
C ASP A 72 -24.37 -23.25 -9.63
N GLU A 73 -24.32 -23.15 -10.96
CA GLU A 73 -24.24 -21.88 -11.65
C GLU A 73 -25.61 -21.20 -11.58
N ASP A 74 -25.73 -20.15 -10.76
CA ASP A 74 -26.84 -19.21 -10.90
C ASP A 74 -26.31 -17.80 -11.19
N ASP A 75 -26.52 -17.45 -12.46
CA ASP A 75 -26.35 -16.17 -13.11
C ASP A 75 -27.45 -15.22 -12.63
N SER A 76 -27.07 -14.20 -11.86
CA SER A 76 -27.94 -13.05 -11.66
C SER A 76 -27.11 -11.76 -11.67
N GLU A 77 -26.97 -11.19 -12.87
CA GLU A 77 -26.62 -9.79 -13.07
C GLU A 77 -27.71 -8.90 -12.42
N ASP A 78 -27.47 -8.43 -11.20
CA ASP A 78 -28.33 -7.44 -10.54
C ASP A 78 -28.03 -6.04 -11.10
N GLU A 79 -28.85 -5.65 -12.08
CA GLU A 79 -28.97 -4.30 -12.64
C GLU A 79 -29.40 -3.29 -11.56
N ASN A 80 -28.45 -2.62 -10.88
CA ASN A 80 -28.78 -1.41 -10.12
C ASN A 80 -28.29 -0.14 -10.83
N ASN A 81 -29.24 0.40 -11.60
CA ASN A 81 -29.31 1.73 -12.18
C ASN A 81 -28.78 2.83 -11.24
N THR A 82 -27.55 3.30 -11.46
CA THR A 82 -27.07 4.52 -10.80
C THR A 82 -27.78 5.73 -11.41
N ASP A 83 -28.84 6.19 -10.73
CA ASP A 83 -29.47 7.48 -10.96
C ASP A 83 -28.41 8.59 -10.95
N ASN A 84 -28.08 9.08 -12.15
CA ASN A 84 -27.25 10.25 -12.41
C ASN A 84 -27.96 11.52 -11.87
N ARG A 85 -27.95 11.72 -10.55
CA ARG A 85 -28.23 13.04 -9.96
C ARG A 85 -26.97 13.90 -10.06
N THR A 86 -26.85 14.55 -11.21
CA THR A 86 -26.04 15.74 -11.43
C THR A 86 -26.43 16.83 -10.42
N ASN A 87 -25.81 16.81 -9.25
CA ASN A 87 -25.73 17.98 -8.38
C ASN A 87 -24.39 18.67 -8.68
N SER A 88 -24.34 19.37 -9.81
CA SER A 88 -23.32 20.38 -10.06
C SER A 88 -23.59 21.58 -9.16
N ASP A 89 -23.24 21.47 -7.89
CA ASP A 89 -23.24 22.61 -6.97
C ASP A 89 -22.01 23.46 -7.28
N GLY A 90 -22.20 24.45 -8.14
CA GLY A 90 -21.16 25.33 -8.65
C GLY A 90 -20.52 26.19 -7.54
N PRO A 91 -19.29 26.68 -7.74
CA PRO A 91 -18.61 27.47 -6.73
C PRO A 91 -19.27 28.84 -6.59
N SER A 92 -19.99 29.07 -5.49
CA SER A 92 -20.35 30.42 -5.04
C SER A 92 -19.09 31.15 -4.57
N ALA A 93 -18.39 31.80 -5.50
CA ALA A 93 -17.30 32.71 -5.21
C ALA A 93 -17.86 34.01 -4.58
N LYS A 94 -18.09 34.01 -3.26
CA LYS A 94 -18.28 35.26 -2.51
C LYS A 94 -16.96 36.01 -2.45
N ARG A 95 -16.79 36.92 -3.41
CA ARG A 95 -15.76 37.96 -3.47
C ARG A 95 -15.80 38.79 -2.18
N GLN A 96 -14.79 38.66 -1.31
CA GLN A 96 -14.57 39.64 -0.24
C GLN A 96 -14.14 40.96 -0.90
N LYS A 97 -14.90 42.04 -0.67
CA LYS A 97 -14.44 43.42 -0.90
C LYS A 97 -13.93 43.96 0.44
N THR A 98 -12.64 44.27 0.52
CA THR A 98 -12.09 45.25 1.46
C THR A 98 -11.44 46.36 0.66
N PRO A 99 -12.09 47.54 0.65
CA PRO A 99 -11.43 48.80 1.05
C PRO A 99 -12.38 49.58 1.99
N SER A 100 -11.96 50.47 2.89
CA SER A 100 -10.73 51.24 3.06
C SER A 100 -10.51 51.51 4.55
#